data_AF-A0A9Q3A1B6-F1
#
_entry.id   AF-A0A9Q3A1B6-F1
#
_cell.length_a   1.000
_cell.length_b   1.000
_cell.length_c   1.000
_cell.angle_alpha   90.00
_cell.angle_beta   90.00
_cell.angle_gamma   90.00
#
_symmetry.space_group_name_H-M   'P 1'
#
loop_
_entity.id
_entity.type
_entity.pdbx_description
1 polymer ?
#
loop_
_entity_poly.entity_id
_entity_poly.type
_entity_poly.pdbx_seq_one_letter_code
_entity_poly.pdbx_strand_id
1 'polypeptide(L)'
;MNDTIKTINHKIQEMSFEDLRLICTKHSIDISDGNLNAILSLIKNNPSTIMFADYHPIIYIQILNKLDDNILNIFKPLIEKDYLMHDIKKLCKIN
;
A
#
# COMPACT_ATOMS: atom_id res chain seq x y z
N MET A 1 1.10 18.83 11.43
CA MET A 1 0.66 17.61 10.73
C MET A 1 -0.69 17.22 11.29
N ASN A 2 -1.74 17.22 10.44
CA ASN A 2 -3.13 16.92 10.81
C ASN A 2 -3.20 15.56 11.53
N ASP A 3 -3.96 15.45 12.63
CA ASP A 3 -4.04 14.21 13.41
C ASP A 3 -4.54 13.03 12.57
N THR A 4 -5.40 13.28 11.57
CA THR A 4 -5.80 12.28 10.57
C THR A 4 -4.60 11.67 9.82
N ILE A 5 -3.63 12.51 9.43
CA ILE A 5 -2.43 12.07 8.68
C ILE A 5 -1.56 11.19 9.59
N LYS A 6 -1.41 11.55 10.87
CA LYS A 6 -0.66 10.73 11.83
C LYS A 6 -1.31 9.36 12.03
N THR A 7 -2.63 9.32 12.19
CA THR A 7 -3.38 8.06 12.36
C THR A 7 -3.23 7.15 11.15
N ILE A 8 -3.36 7.68 9.93
CA ILE A 8 -3.19 6.90 8.70
C ILE A 8 -1.75 6.39 8.60
N ASN A 9 -0.75 7.24 8.85
CA ASN A 9 0.66 6.85 8.82
C ASN A 9 0.92 5.69 9.79
N HIS A 10 0.47 5.80 11.04
CA HIS A 10 0.61 4.73 12.04
C HIS A 10 -0.09 3.45 11.59
N LYS A 11 -1.30 3.55 11.02
CA LYS A 11 -2.03 2.38 10.54
C LYS A 11 -1.32 1.67 9.39
N ILE A 12 -0.68 2.40 8.48
CA ILE A 12 0.15 1.80 7.43
C ILE A 12 1.36 1.10 8.06
N GLN A 13 2.05 1.75 9.00
CA GLN A 13 3.21 1.18 9.69
C GLN A 13 2.90 -0.07 10.52
N GLU A 14 1.66 -0.20 11.01
CA GLU A 14 1.19 -1.36 11.76
C GLU A 14 0.45 -2.38 10.89
N MET A 15 0.28 -2.12 9.60
CA MET A 15 -0.44 -3.01 8.69
C MET A 15 0.15 -4.43 8.76
N SER A 16 -0.73 -5.40 9.00
CA SER A 16 -0.37 -6.81 8.97
C SER A 16 -0.38 -7.34 7.54
N PHE A 17 0.24 -8.51 7.35
CA PHE A 17 0.17 -9.20 6.07
C PHE A 17 -1.28 -9.53 5.67
N GLU A 18 -2.09 -9.99 6.63
CA GLU A 18 -3.49 -10.33 6.37
C GLU A 18 -4.34 -9.10 6.01
N ASP A 19 -4.06 -7.92 6.59
CA ASP A 19 -4.73 -6.68 6.18
C ASP A 19 -4.50 -6.39 4.70
N LEU A 20 -3.23 -6.42 4.25
CA LEU A 20 -2.88 -6.13 2.87
C LEU A 20 -3.41 -7.22 1.91
N ARG A 21 -3.35 -8.48 2.31
CA ARG A 21 -3.90 -9.62 1.56
C ARG A 21 -5.40 -9.52 1.39
N LEU A 22 -6.12 -9.11 2.43
CA LEU A 22 -7.57 -8.89 2.37
C LEU A 22 -7.91 -7.77 1.37
N ILE A 23 -7.16 -6.67 1.38
CA ILE A 23 -7.34 -5.57 0.41
C ILE A 23 -7.10 -6.08 -1.01
N CYS A 24 -6.02 -6.82 -1.25
CA CYS A 24 -5.74 -7.39 -2.57
C CYS A 24 -6.87 -8.32 -3.04
N THR A 25 -7.32 -9.22 -2.17
CA THR A 25 -8.43 -10.15 -2.45
C THR A 25 -9.71 -9.40 -2.80
N LYS A 26 -10.06 -8.39 -2.00
CA LYS A 26 -11.27 -7.57 -2.19
C LYS A 26 -11.31 -6.89 -3.55
N HIS A 27 -10.15 -6.47 -4.07
CA HIS A 27 -10.03 -5.75 -5.34
C HIS A 27 -9.54 -6.64 -6.49
N SER A 28 -9.55 -7.96 -6.32
CA SER A 28 -9.11 -8.94 -7.32
C SER A 28 -7.68 -8.67 -7.83
N ILE A 29 -6.79 -8.29 -6.92
CA ILE A 29 -5.36 -8.11 -7.17
C ILE A 29 -4.63 -9.38 -6.76
N ASP A 30 -4.06 -10.09 -7.73
CA ASP A 30 -3.39 -11.38 -7.51
C ASP A 30 -1.87 -11.20 -7.43
N ILE A 31 -1.35 -11.14 -6.20
CA ILE A 31 0.08 -11.07 -5.92
C ILE A 31 0.42 -12.22 -4.97
N SER A 32 1.40 -13.06 -5.35
CA SER A 32 1.86 -14.16 -4.50
C SER A 32 2.32 -13.67 -3.11
N ASP A 33 2.12 -14.48 -2.08
CA ASP A 33 2.42 -14.13 -0.69
C ASP A 33 3.87 -13.60 -0.48
N GLY A 34 4.86 -14.17 -1.15
CA GLY A 34 6.25 -13.72 -1.06
C GLY A 34 6.46 -12.29 -1.56
N ASN A 35 5.91 -11.98 -2.74
CA ASN A 35 5.96 -10.64 -3.33
C ASN A 35 5.12 -9.65 -2.52
N LEU A 36 3.96 -10.09 -2.03
CA LEU A 36 3.09 -9.26 -1.21
C LEU A 36 3.75 -8.88 0.12
N ASN A 37 4.47 -9.80 0.74
CA ASN A 37 5.23 -9.53 1.97
C ASN A 37 6.41 -8.56 1.73
N ALA A 38 7.06 -8.64 0.55
CA ALA A 38 8.07 -7.67 0.15
C ALA A 38 7.47 -6.27 -0.03
N ILE A 39 6.33 -6.16 -0.72
CA ILE A 39 5.60 -4.89 -0.89
C ILE A 39 5.17 -4.32 0.48
N LEU A 40 4.62 -5.16 1.36
CA LEU A 40 4.24 -4.77 2.72
C LEU A 40 5.41 -4.11 3.47
N SER A 41 6.60 -4.70 3.35
CA SER A 41 7.80 -4.15 4.00
C SER A 41 8.17 -2.77 3.43
N LEU A 42 8.03 -2.56 2.12
CA LEU A 42 8.31 -1.27 1.48
C LEU A 42 7.33 -0.18 1.96
N ILE A 43 6.02 -0.47 1.95
CA ILE A 43 5.00 0.51 2.35
C ILE A 43 5.09 0.87 3.85
N LYS A 44 5.42 -0.09 4.72
CA LYS A 44 5.59 0.15 6.16
C LYS A 44 6.79 1.03 6.46
N ASN A 45 7.87 0.84 5.71
CA ASN A 45 9.10 1.61 5.88
C ASN A 45 8.99 3.03 5.32
N ASN A 46 8.12 3.26 4.34
CA ASN A 46 7.90 4.60 3.80
C ASN A 46 6.41 4.87 3.45
N PRO A 47 5.53 5.06 4.46
CA PRO A 47 4.09 5.24 4.26
C PRO A 47 3.73 6.45 3.38
N SER A 48 4.58 7.48 3.38
CA SER A 48 4.39 8.69 2.59
C SER A 48 4.24 8.40 1.10
N THR A 49 4.89 7.33 0.61
CA THR A 49 4.81 6.87 -0.79
C THR A 49 3.46 6.30 -1.19
N ILE A 50 2.58 6.07 -0.22
CA ILE A 50 1.19 5.64 -0.43
C ILE A 50 0.24 6.80 -0.16
N MET A 51 0.54 7.60 0.88
CA MET A 51 -0.34 8.66 1.36
C MET A 51 -0.40 9.90 0.47
N PHE A 52 0.68 10.21 -0.25
CA PHE A 52 0.80 11.43 -1.03
C PHE A 52 1.13 11.12 -2.48
N ALA A 53 0.32 11.66 -3.40
CA ALA A 53 0.42 11.40 -4.84
C ALA A 53 1.81 11.71 -5.42
N ASP A 54 2.41 12.83 -4.99
CA ASP A 54 3.74 13.26 -5.44
C ASP A 54 4.86 12.24 -5.08
N TYR A 55 4.60 11.34 -4.12
CA TYR A 55 5.54 10.30 -3.70
C TYR A 55 5.22 8.90 -4.23
N HIS A 56 4.09 8.70 -4.93
CA HIS A 56 3.76 7.42 -5.55
C HIS A 56 4.86 6.88 -6.49
N PRO A 57 5.58 7.71 -7.28
CA PRO A 57 6.69 7.20 -8.10
C PRO A 57 7.79 6.50 -7.30
N ILE A 58 7.99 6.86 -6.03
CA ILE A 58 9.02 6.27 -5.17
C ILE A 58 8.69 4.81 -4.86
N ILE A 59 7.43 4.49 -4.51
CA ILE A 59 7.06 3.08 -4.25
C ILE A 59 7.15 2.25 -5.53
N TYR A 60 6.84 2.82 -6.70
CA TYR A 60 6.99 2.13 -7.98
C TYR A 60 8.45 1.76 -8.25
N ILE A 61 9.37 2.71 -8.09
CA ILE A 61 10.82 2.45 -8.24
C ILE A 61 11.30 1.41 -7.23
N GLN A 62 10.83 1.47 -5.98
CA GLN A 62 11.19 0.50 -4.95
C GLN A 62 10.71 -0.92 -5.29
N ILE A 63 9.50 -1.06 -5.85
CA ILE A 63 8.98 -2.36 -6.31
C ILE A 63 9.81 -2.87 -7.49
N LEU A 64 10.11 -2.04 -8.49
CA LEU A 64 10.93 -2.43 -9.63
C LEU A 64 12.33 -2.91 -9.22
N ASN A 65 12.95 -2.22 -8.26
CA ASN A 65 14.28 -2.60 -7.78
C ASN A 65 14.28 -3.87 -6.93
N LYS A 66 13.18 -4.16 -6.24
CA LYS A 66 13.06 -5.30 -5.30
C LYS A 66 12.51 -6.56 -5.97
N LEU A 67 11.64 -6.37 -6.96
CA LEU A 67 10.83 -7.38 -7.62
C LEU A 67 11.01 -7.22 -9.15
N ASP A 68 9.93 -6.99 -9.91
CA ASP A 68 9.96 -6.81 -11.35
C ASP A 68 8.79 -5.96 -11.88
N ASP A 69 8.81 -5.67 -13.19
CA ASP A 69 7.79 -4.90 -13.90
C ASP A 69 6.39 -5.54 -13.84
N ASN A 70 6.31 -6.88 -13.84
CA ASN A 70 5.03 -7.58 -13.82
C ASN A 70 4.33 -7.34 -12.47
N ILE A 71 5.05 -7.49 -11.36
CA ILE A 71 4.52 -7.21 -10.03
C ILE A 71 4.15 -5.74 -9.87
N LEU A 72 4.96 -4.81 -10.40
CA LEU A 72 4.58 -3.39 -10.40
C LEU A 72 3.23 -3.18 -11.11
N ASN A 73 3.04 -3.75 -12.30
CA ASN A 73 1.83 -3.54 -13.07
C ASN A 73 0.58 -4.14 -12.38
N ILE A 74 0.74 -5.25 -11.66
CA ILE A 74 -0.32 -5.82 -10.82
C ILE A 74 -0.60 -4.95 -9.59
N PHE A 75 0.43 -4.33 -8.99
CA PHE A 75 0.29 -3.48 -7.81
C PHE A 75 -0.32 -2.10 -8.10
N LYS A 76 0.03 -1.46 -9.24
CA LYS A 76 -0.40 -0.09 -9.60
C LYS A 76 -1.87 0.23 -9.33
N PRO A 77 -2.85 -0.64 -9.68
CA PRO A 77 -4.25 -0.39 -9.39
C PRO A 77 -4.57 -0.14 -7.91
N LEU A 78 -3.80 -0.69 -6.96
CA LEU A 78 -3.97 -0.42 -5.53
C LEU A 78 -3.80 1.07 -5.18
N ILE A 79 -2.97 1.76 -5.97
CA ILE A 79 -2.65 3.18 -5.79
C ILE A 79 -3.48 4.04 -6.75
N GLU A 80 -3.46 3.72 -8.05
CA GLU A 80 -4.12 4.52 -9.10
C GLU A 80 -5.64 4.58 -8.94
N LYS A 81 -6.25 3.54 -8.35
CA LYS A 81 -7.69 3.49 -8.07
C LYS A 81 -8.03 3.79 -6.61
N ASP A 82 -7.06 4.29 -5.83
CA ASP A 82 -7.18 4.63 -4.41
C ASP A 82 -7.60 3.46 -3.49
N TYR A 83 -7.55 2.21 -3.96
CA TYR A 83 -8.03 1.05 -3.22
C TYR A 83 -7.37 0.88 -1.84
N LEU A 84 -6.04 0.99 -1.80
CA LEU A 84 -5.29 0.81 -0.57
C LEU A 84 -5.63 1.89 0.46
N MET A 85 -5.59 3.16 0.05
CA MET A 85 -5.86 4.30 0.93
C MET A 85 -7.33 4.38 1.35
N HIS A 86 -8.27 4.05 0.46
CA HIS A 86 -9.69 3.89 0.81
C HIS A 86 -9.86 2.89 1.94
N ASP A 87 -9.31 1.68 1.79
CA ASP A 87 -9.50 0.64 2.78
C ASP A 87 -8.76 0.92 4.10
N ILE A 88 -7.59 1.56 4.07
CA ILE A 88 -6.92 2.05 5.31
C ILE A 88 -7.81 3.06 6.04
N LYS A 89 -8.38 4.05 5.33
CA LYS A 89 -9.26 5.05 5.96
C LYS A 89 -10.48 4.40 6.61
N LYS A 90 -11.08 3.40 5.95
CA LYS A 90 -12.18 2.59 6.51
C LYS A 90 -11.77 1.84 7.78
N LEU A 91 -10.59 1.21 7.79
CA LEU A 91 -10.06 0.54 8.99
C LEU A 91 -9.84 1.52 10.15
N CYS A 92 -9.47 2.77 9.83
CA CYS A 92 -9.32 3.85 10.82
C CYS A 92 -10.64 4.52 11.22
N LYS A 93 -11.79 4.14 10.64
CA LYS A 93 -13.08 4.84 10.80
C LYS A 93 -13.01 6.33 10.44
N ILE A 94 -12.17 6.68 9.47
CA ILE A 94 -12.05 8.03 8.93
C ILE A 94 -12.98 8.12 7.71
N ASN A 95 -13.94 9.05 7.76
CA ASN A 95 -14.90 9.32 6.70
C ASN A 95 -14.30 10.22 5.61
#